data_AF-A0A3B3ZWJ2-F1
#
_entry.id   AF-A0A3B3ZWJ2-F1
#
_cell.length_a   1.000
_cell.length_b   1.000
_cell.length_c   1.000
_cell.angle_alpha   90.00
_cell.angle_beta   90.00
_cell.angle_gamma   90.00
#
_symmetry.space_group_name_H-M   'P 1'
#
loop_
_entity.id
_entity.type
_entity.pdbx_description
1 polymer ?
#
loop_
_entity_poly.entity_id
_entity_poly.type
_entity_poly.pdbx_seq_one_letter_code
_entity_poly.pdbx_strand_id
1 'polypeptide(L)'
;MAGFLDNFRWPECECMDWGERRNTVASIGAGVLFFSGWWIMIDAAVTYPSQEQMNHAFHTCGVFSTIAFFMINAVSNGQVRGDTYGEGCLGRTGARLWLFLGFMMMFGSLIASIWILFGAYVVPSKLLKLNH
;
A
#
# COMPACT_ATOMS: atom_id res chain seq x y z
N MET A 1 13.52 -11.43 25.16
CA MET A 1 14.27 -10.19 25.48
C MET A 1 13.25 -9.08 25.63
N ALA A 2 13.15 -8.53 26.84
CA ALA A 2 12.09 -7.61 27.24
C ALA A 2 12.26 -6.24 26.58
N GLY A 3 11.20 -5.77 25.91
CA GLY A 3 11.14 -4.45 25.33
C GLY A 3 10.72 -3.44 26.40
N PHE A 4 11.46 -2.34 26.50
CA PHE A 4 11.22 -1.20 27.39
C PHE A 4 9.81 -0.55 27.29
N LEU A 5 8.96 -1.03 26.37
CA LEU A 5 7.57 -0.60 26.17
C LEU A 5 6.52 -1.50 26.84
N ASP A 6 6.91 -2.60 27.50
CA ASP A 6 5.98 -3.50 28.21
C ASP A 6 5.38 -2.89 29.51
N ASN A 7 5.77 -1.67 29.89
CA ASN A 7 5.34 -1.02 31.13
C ASN A 7 4.09 -0.14 31.01
N PHE A 8 3.52 0.02 29.81
CA PHE A 8 2.19 0.65 29.65
C PHE A 8 1.10 -0.41 29.78
N ARG A 9 1.01 -0.98 30.98
CA ARG A 9 -0.03 -1.96 31.34
C ARG A 9 -1.32 -1.21 31.65
N TRP A 10 -2.04 -0.83 30.60
CA TRP A 10 -3.43 -0.40 30.70
C TRP A 10 -4.23 -1.56 31.32
N PRO A 11 -5.15 -1.32 32.26
CA PRO A 11 -5.83 -2.39 32.99
C PRO A 11 -6.50 -3.34 32.00
N GLU A 12 -6.20 -4.63 32.17
CA GLU A 12 -6.76 -5.76 31.43
C GLU A 12 -8.30 -5.71 31.56
N CYS A 13 -8.99 -5.11 30.57
CA CYS A 13 -10.39 -5.43 30.33
C CYS A 13 -10.40 -6.68 29.46
N GLU A 14 -10.68 -7.83 30.06
CA GLU A 14 -10.96 -9.12 29.38
C GLU A 14 -12.21 -9.09 28.47
N CYS A 15 -12.69 -7.89 28.13
CA CYS A 15 -13.88 -7.63 27.34
C CYS A 15 -13.56 -7.18 25.90
N MET A 16 -12.29 -6.96 25.56
CA MET A 16 -11.92 -6.26 24.33
C MET A 16 -10.80 -6.99 23.60
N ASP A 17 -11.19 -7.82 22.63
CA ASP A 17 -10.28 -8.50 21.72
C ASP A 17 -9.46 -7.45 20.91
N TRP A 18 -8.30 -7.11 21.46
CA TRP A 18 -7.39 -6.08 20.95
C TRP A 18 -6.82 -6.47 19.56
N GLY A 19 -6.89 -7.75 19.19
CA GLY A 19 -6.49 -8.24 17.88
C GLY A 19 -7.42 -7.76 16.76
N GLU A 20 -8.74 -7.78 16.99
CA GLU A 20 -9.75 -7.47 15.99
C GLU A 20 -9.93 -5.95 15.79
N ARG A 21 -9.83 -5.17 16.88
CA ARG A 21 -9.83 -3.69 16.82
C ARG A 21 -8.63 -3.12 16.06
N ARG A 22 -7.44 -3.72 16.20
CA ARG A 22 -6.23 -3.24 15.50
C ARG A 22 -6.35 -3.37 13.99
N ASN A 23 -6.92 -4.46 13.49
CA ASN A 23 -7.14 -4.62 12.06
C ASN A 23 -8.15 -3.61 11.53
N THR A 24 -9.22 -3.35 12.30
CA THR A 24 -10.24 -2.35 11.94
C THR A 24 -9.66 -0.94 11.87
N VAL A 25 -8.89 -0.53 12.89
CA VAL A 25 -8.24 0.78 12.92
C VAL A 25 -7.20 0.90 11.80
N ALA A 26 -6.43 -0.16 11.53
CA ALA A 26 -5.48 -0.20 10.43
C ALA A 26 -6.17 -0.06 9.07
N SER A 27 -7.29 -0.74 8.84
CA SER A 27 -8.06 -0.61 7.59
C SER A 27 -8.67 0.79 7.42
N ILE A 28 -9.18 1.40 8.50
CA ILE A 28 -9.68 2.79 8.47
C ILE A 28 -8.55 3.76 8.14
N GLY A 29 -7.42 3.66 8.87
CA GLY A 29 -6.25 4.52 8.64
C GLY A 29 -5.70 4.38 7.23
N ALA A 30 -5.64 3.15 6.72
CA ALA A 30 -5.16 2.92 5.37
C ALA A 30 -6.15 3.43 4.30
N GLY A 31 -7.46 3.35 4.55
CA GLY A 31 -8.48 3.98 3.68
C GLY A 31 -8.36 5.50 3.63
N VAL A 32 -8.09 6.16 4.76
CA VAL A 32 -7.88 7.62 4.81
C VAL A 32 -6.60 8.02 4.06
N LEU A 33 -5.49 7.32 4.28
CA LEU A 33 -4.23 7.58 3.57
C LEU A 33 -4.40 7.39 2.06
N PHE A 34 -5.06 6.31 1.66
CA PHE A 34 -5.34 6.01 0.27
C PHE A 34 -6.22 7.08 -0.39
N PHE A 35 -7.29 7.52 0.27
CA PHE A 35 -8.13 8.63 -0.21
C PHE A 35 -7.32 9.91 -0.38
N SER A 36 -6.47 10.26 0.61
CA SER A 36 -5.63 11.45 0.53
C SER A 36 -4.60 11.37 -0.61
N GLY A 37 -4.06 10.18 -0.90
CA GLY A 37 -3.14 9.97 -2.02
C GLY A 37 -3.81 10.22 -3.37
N TRP A 38 -5.01 9.67 -3.59
CA TRP A 38 -5.77 9.92 -4.82
C TRP A 38 -6.25 11.35 -4.96
N TRP A 39 -6.60 11.99 -3.84
CA TRP A 39 -6.95 13.40 -3.82
C TRP A 39 -5.81 14.27 -4.37
N ILE A 40 -4.58 14.05 -3.89
CA ILE A 40 -3.39 14.79 -4.35
C ILE A 40 -3.08 14.48 -5.83
N MET A 41 -3.22 13.21 -6.25
CA MET A 41 -3.02 12.81 -7.64
C MET A 41 -3.99 13.52 -8.60
N ILE A 42 -5.26 13.62 -8.22
CA ILE A 42 -6.30 14.30 -9.02
C ILE A 42 -6.04 15.81 -9.07
N ASP A 43 -5.69 16.42 -7.94
CA ASP A 43 -5.34 17.85 -7.86
C ASP A 43 -4.16 18.20 -8.78
N ALA A 44 -3.12 17.36 -8.78
CA ALA A 44 -1.97 17.49 -9.68
C ALA A 44 -2.37 17.31 -11.16
N ALA A 45 -3.21 16.32 -11.47
CA ALA A 45 -3.67 16.05 -12.84
C ALA A 45 -4.52 17.19 -13.42
N VAL A 46 -5.31 17.87 -12.59
CA VAL A 46 -6.12 19.04 -13.00
C VAL A 46 -5.24 20.28 -13.18
N THR A 47 -4.23 20.46 -12.34
CA THR A 47 -3.33 21.63 -12.40
C THR A 47 -2.35 21.56 -13.58
N TYR A 48 -1.93 20.35 -13.99
CA TYR A 48 -0.97 20.13 -15.07
C TYR A 48 -1.52 19.19 -16.16
N PRO A 49 -2.43 19.68 -17.04
CA PRO A 49 -3.06 18.85 -18.07
C PRO A 49 -2.16 18.56 -19.30
N SER A 50 -0.96 19.14 -19.38
CA SER A 50 -0.06 18.96 -20.52
C SER A 50 0.70 17.62 -20.44
N GLN A 51 0.59 16.82 -21.49
CA GLN A 51 1.23 15.48 -21.62
C GLN A 51 2.77 15.53 -21.57
N GLU A 52 3.38 16.70 -21.84
CA GLU A 52 4.83 16.89 -21.75
C GLU A 52 5.33 17.02 -20.30
N GLN A 53 4.46 17.31 -19.32
CA GLN A 53 4.84 17.53 -17.92
C GLN A 53 4.33 16.44 -16.96
N MET A 54 3.23 15.76 -17.28
CA MET A 54 2.77 14.56 -16.56
C MET A 54 2.50 13.40 -17.51
N ASN A 55 3.45 12.47 -17.58
CA ASN A 55 3.29 11.24 -18.35
C ASN A 55 2.22 10.34 -17.70
N HIS A 56 1.34 9.73 -18.49
CA HIS A 56 0.35 8.75 -18.04
C HIS A 56 0.96 7.61 -17.19
N ALA A 57 2.25 7.33 -17.35
CA ALA A 57 3.00 6.39 -16.53
C ALA A 57 2.91 6.68 -15.01
N PHE A 58 2.76 7.94 -14.61
CA PHE A 58 2.66 8.34 -13.20
C PHE A 58 1.35 7.88 -12.55
N HIS A 59 0.26 7.90 -13.33
CA HIS A 59 -1.05 7.43 -12.87
C HIS A 59 -1.10 5.89 -12.80
N THR A 60 -0.46 5.21 -13.75
CA THR A 60 -0.40 3.74 -13.79
C THR A 60 0.16 3.15 -12.50
N CYS A 61 1.21 3.78 -11.95
CA CYS A 61 1.79 3.35 -10.69
C CYS A 61 0.80 3.47 -9.51
N GLY A 62 0.06 4.59 -9.45
CA GLY A 62 -1.03 4.76 -8.49
C GLY A 62 -2.09 3.67 -8.64
N VAL A 63 -2.54 3.38 -9.87
CA VAL A 63 -3.54 2.35 -10.19
C VAL A 63 -3.09 0.96 -9.71
N PHE A 64 -1.84 0.56 -9.95
CA PHE A 64 -1.33 -0.72 -9.45
C PHE A 64 -1.25 -0.77 -7.92
N SER A 65 -0.89 0.34 -7.27
CA SER A 65 -0.87 0.44 -5.82
C SER A 65 -2.26 0.25 -5.20
N THR A 66 -3.30 0.80 -5.84
CA THR A 66 -4.72 0.58 -5.50
C THR A 66 -5.10 -0.89 -5.48
N ILE A 67 -4.77 -1.60 -6.55
CA ILE A 67 -5.17 -2.98 -6.74
C ILE A 67 -4.49 -3.82 -5.66
N ALA A 68 -3.20 -3.60 -5.44
CA ALA A 68 -2.44 -4.22 -4.37
C ALA A 68 -3.04 -3.92 -2.98
N PHE A 69 -3.46 -2.68 -2.73
CA PHE A 69 -4.10 -2.27 -1.48
C PHE A 69 -5.40 -3.02 -1.22
N PHE A 70 -6.29 -3.13 -2.22
CA PHE A 70 -7.50 -3.93 -2.11
C PHE A 70 -7.19 -5.42 -1.90
N MET A 71 -6.21 -5.97 -2.61
CA MET A 71 -5.82 -7.37 -2.46
C MET A 71 -5.36 -7.70 -1.04
N ILE A 72 -4.61 -6.81 -0.40
CA ILE A 72 -4.11 -7.01 0.96
C ILE A 72 -5.24 -6.86 1.99
N ASN A 73 -6.12 -5.87 1.83
CA ASN A 73 -7.23 -5.65 2.76
C ASN A 73 -8.38 -6.65 2.58
N ALA A 74 -8.50 -7.30 1.42
CA ALA A 74 -9.54 -8.28 1.14
C ALA A 74 -9.30 -9.64 1.84
N VAL A 75 -8.08 -9.93 2.29
CA VAL A 75 -7.75 -11.17 2.98
C VAL A 75 -7.91 -10.99 4.49
N SER A 76 -8.82 -11.76 5.10
CA SER A 76 -9.02 -11.68 6.55
C SER A 76 -7.86 -12.33 7.31
N ASN A 77 -7.51 -11.78 8.48
CA ASN A 77 -6.49 -12.38 9.35
C ASN A 77 -6.80 -13.84 9.74
N GLY A 78 -8.08 -14.24 9.75
CA GLY A 78 -8.51 -15.62 10.00
C GLY A 78 -8.13 -16.59 8.87
N GLN A 79 -8.13 -16.13 7.61
CA GLN A 79 -7.69 -16.94 6.46
C GLN A 79 -6.16 -17.15 6.45
N VAL A 80 -5.40 -16.23 7.05
CA VAL A 80 -3.93 -16.36 7.20
C VAL A 80 -3.58 -17.30 8.35
N ARG A 81 -4.29 -17.17 9.48
CA ARG A 81 -4.10 -17.98 10.70
C ARG A 81 -4.53 -19.43 10.51
N GLY A 82 -5.53 -19.69 9.67
CA GLY A 82 -5.93 -21.05 9.28
C GLY A 82 -7.00 -21.67 10.18
N ASP A 83 -7.81 -20.85 10.85
CA ASP A 83 -8.86 -21.30 11.77
C ASP A 83 -10.18 -21.67 11.05
N THR A 84 -10.19 -21.66 9.71
CA THR A 84 -11.35 -22.03 8.89
C THR A 84 -11.27 -23.50 8.49
N TYR A 85 -12.15 -24.33 9.07
CA TYR A 85 -12.32 -25.78 8.82
C TYR A 85 -12.96 -26.10 7.45
N GLY A 86 -12.68 -25.33 6.40
CA GLY A 86 -13.28 -25.49 5.07
C GLY A 86 -12.24 -25.74 3.98
N GLU A 87 -12.18 -26.97 3.49
CA GLU A 87 -11.46 -27.36 2.26
C GLU A 87 -12.13 -26.73 1.02
N GLY A 88 -11.88 -25.44 0.78
CA GLY A 88 -12.11 -24.83 -0.54
C GLY A 88 -10.94 -25.11 -1.49
N CYS A 89 -11.19 -25.19 -2.80
CA CYS A 89 -10.22 -25.54 -3.86
C CYS A 89 -8.92 -24.69 -3.91
N LEU A 90 -8.89 -23.53 -3.25
CA LEU A 90 -7.71 -22.67 -3.10
C LEU A 90 -7.20 -22.53 -1.66
N GLY A 91 -7.89 -23.11 -0.67
CA GLY A 91 -7.46 -23.29 0.73
C GLY A 91 -6.68 -22.15 1.40
N ARG A 92 -5.85 -22.53 2.38
CA ARG A 92 -4.93 -21.64 3.12
C ARG A 92 -3.76 -21.16 2.26
N THR A 93 -3.36 -21.96 1.28
CA THR A 93 -2.22 -21.66 0.39
C THR A 93 -2.57 -20.56 -0.61
N GLY A 94 -3.78 -20.53 -1.14
CA GLY A 94 -4.27 -19.50 -2.05
C GLY A 94 -4.38 -18.12 -1.39
N ALA A 95 -4.87 -18.05 -0.14
CA ALA A 95 -4.91 -16.79 0.61
C ALA A 95 -3.49 -16.22 0.84
N ARG A 96 -2.50 -17.08 1.11
CA ARG A 96 -1.09 -16.67 1.26
C ARG A 96 -0.47 -16.23 -0.06
N LEU A 97 -0.73 -16.94 -1.16
CA LEU A 97 -0.27 -16.54 -2.49
C LEU A 97 -0.90 -15.22 -2.94
N TRP A 98 -2.19 -15.02 -2.67
CA TRP A 98 -2.88 -13.77 -2.96
C TRP A 98 -2.29 -12.58 -2.19
N LEU A 99 -2.05 -12.75 -0.89
CA LEU A 99 -1.34 -11.75 -0.08
C LEU A 99 0.07 -11.49 -0.60
N PHE A 100 0.82 -12.55 -0.94
CA PHE A 100 2.17 -12.43 -1.45
C PHE A 100 2.22 -11.63 -2.77
N LEU A 101 1.32 -11.93 -3.71
CA LEU A 101 1.18 -11.16 -4.96
C LEU A 101 0.79 -9.70 -4.70
N GLY A 102 -0.11 -9.45 -3.74
CA GLY A 102 -0.46 -8.10 -3.31
C GLY A 102 0.75 -7.32 -2.80
N PHE A 103 1.57 -7.92 -1.93
CA PHE A 103 2.80 -7.29 -1.45
C PHE A 103 3.82 -7.06 -2.57
N MET A 104 4.04 -8.02 -3.47
CA MET A 104 4.94 -7.86 -4.61
C MET A 104 4.51 -6.69 -5.51
N MET A 105 3.21 -6.58 -5.81
CA MET A 105 2.66 -5.50 -6.63
C MET A 105 2.80 -4.14 -5.92
N MET A 106 2.59 -4.09 -4.61
CA MET A 106 2.77 -2.87 -3.80
C MET A 106 4.23 -2.39 -3.83
N PHE A 107 5.20 -3.29 -3.58
CA PHE A 107 6.63 -2.93 -3.66
C PHE A 107 7.05 -2.54 -5.08
N GLY A 108 6.56 -3.24 -6.10
CA GLY A 108 6.82 -2.91 -7.51
C GLY A 108 6.36 -1.50 -7.86
N SER A 109 5.15 -1.13 -7.43
CA SER A 109 4.64 0.24 -7.62
C SER A 109 5.49 1.27 -6.86
N LEU A 110 5.89 0.99 -5.62
CA LEU A 110 6.71 1.93 -4.85
C LEU A 110 8.07 2.18 -5.52
N ILE A 111 8.75 1.12 -5.98
CA ILE A 111 10.04 1.22 -6.66
C ILE A 111 9.89 2.00 -7.98
N ALA A 112 8.85 1.71 -8.77
CA ALA A 112 8.58 2.43 -10.01
C ALA A 112 8.30 3.93 -9.77
N SER A 113 7.55 4.26 -8.72
CA SER A 113 7.30 5.66 -8.30
C SER A 113 8.60 6.38 -7.95
N ILE A 114 9.47 5.73 -7.16
CA ILE A 114 10.77 6.28 -6.77
C ILE A 114 11.66 6.49 -7.99
N TRP A 115 11.71 5.52 -8.91
CA TRP A 115 12.48 5.62 -10.14
C TRP A 115 12.08 6.84 -10.99
N ILE A 116 10.78 7.01 -11.16
CA ILE A 116 10.18 8.16 -11.82
C ILE A 116 10.56 9.48 -11.11
N LEU A 117 10.46 9.53 -9.79
CA LEU A 117 10.76 10.72 -9.00
C LEU A 117 12.21 11.17 -9.25
N PHE A 118 13.15 10.25 -9.20
CA PHE A 118 14.55 10.56 -9.44
C PHE A 118 14.83 10.93 -10.90
N GLY A 119 14.30 10.17 -11.86
CA GLY A 119 14.54 10.37 -13.28
C GLY A 119 13.93 11.66 -13.84
N ALA A 120 12.75 12.05 -13.37
CA ALA A 120 12.04 13.22 -13.87
C ALA A 120 12.37 14.51 -13.08
N TYR A 121 12.58 14.42 -11.76
CA TYR A 121 12.64 15.61 -10.90
C TYR A 121 13.97 15.82 -10.18
N VAL A 122 14.78 14.78 -9.95
CA VAL A 122 16.04 14.91 -9.17
C VAL A 122 17.27 15.00 -10.06
N VAL A 123 17.31 14.28 -11.19
CA VAL A 123 18.45 14.37 -12.11
C VAL A 123 18.34 15.65 -12.94
N PRO A 124 19.31 16.59 -12.85
CA PRO A 124 19.25 17.85 -13.58
C PRO A 124 19.33 17.61 -15.09
N SER A 125 18.26 17.94 -15.82
CA SER A 125 18.19 17.86 -17.29
C SER A 125 19.20 18.76 -18.02
N LYS A 126 19.93 19.61 -17.29
CA LYS A 126 20.87 20.60 -17.84
C LYS A 126 22.14 20.00 -18.47
N LEU A 127 22.50 18.74 -18.17
CA LEU A 127 23.67 18.10 -18.79
C LEU A 127 23.44 17.57 -20.22
N LEU A 128 22.19 17.53 -20.70
CA LEU A 128 21.85 17.03 -22.05
C LEU A 128 21.70 18.13 -23.12
N LYS A 129 21.67 19.42 -22.74
CA LYS A 129 21.58 20.54 -23.70
C LYS A 129 22.93 21.19 -24.05
N LEU A 130 24.04 20.69 -23.51
CA LEU A 130 25.40 21.21 -23.78
C LEU A 130 26.23 20.30 -24.71
N ASN A 131 25.67 19.19 -25.18
CA ASN A 131 26.34 18.24 -26.07
C ASN A 131 25.65 18.09 -27.45
N HIS A 132 24.79 19.04 -27.81
CA HIS A 132 24.20 19.15 -29.14
C HIS A 132 24.28 20.59 -29.65
#